data_AF-A0A367WU32-F1
#
_entry.id   AF-A0A367WU32-F1
#
_cell.length_a   1.000
_cell.length_b   1.000
_cell.length_c   1.000
_cell.angle_alpha   90.00
_cell.angle_beta   90.00
_cell.angle_gamma   90.00
#
_symmetry.space_group_name_H-M   'P 1'
#
loop_
_entity.id
_entity.type
_entity.pdbx_description
1 polymer ?
#
loop_
_entity_poly.entity_id
_entity_poly.type
_entity_poly.pdbx_seq_one_letter_code
_entity_poly.pdbx_strand_id
1 'polypeptide(L)'
;MSPEQFKPDQFKKDLKRVLSLIRTGQRYLDDGKVVELSALEHRIADLCEQARAMDPEQRSDIAPLLAALGDELGQLETNMQKEYSDIQRQLRGISNTAQATNAYAQAARTK
;
A
#
# COMPACT_ATOMS: atom_id res chain seq x y z
N MET A 1 30.25 23.10 3.02
CA MET A 1 29.03 22.61 2.34
C MET A 1 27.86 23.37 2.93
N SER A 2 27.13 24.16 2.14
CA SER A 2 25.96 24.88 2.64
C SER A 2 24.88 23.89 3.06
N PRO A 3 24.22 24.08 4.21
CA PRO A 3 23.03 23.30 4.52
C PRO A 3 21.98 23.64 3.48
N GLU A 4 21.48 22.65 2.76
CA GLU A 4 20.25 22.81 2.00
C GLU A 4 19.20 23.35 2.97
N GLN A 5 18.77 24.59 2.76
CA GLN A 5 17.72 25.18 3.57
C GLN A 5 16.50 24.29 3.45
N PHE A 6 16.13 23.66 4.56
CA PHE A 6 14.85 22.99 4.69
C PHE A 6 13.75 23.96 4.25
N LYS A 7 12.88 23.51 3.34
CA LYS A 7 11.74 24.28 2.81
C LYS A 7 10.45 23.66 3.35
N PRO A 8 9.95 24.09 4.53
CA PRO A 8 8.80 23.48 5.18
C PRO A 8 7.57 23.36 4.27
N ASP A 9 7.30 24.39 3.47
CA ASP A 9 6.16 24.42 2.55
C ASP A 9 6.28 23.38 1.43
N GLN A 10 7.50 23.17 0.93
CA GLN A 10 7.75 22.17 -0.11
C GLN A 10 7.61 20.77 0.47
N PHE A 11 8.17 20.52 1.66
CA PHE A 11 7.99 19.25 2.37
C PHE A 11 6.52 18.93 2.61
N LYS A 12 5.74 19.90 3.14
CA LYS A 12 4.30 19.72 3.37
C LYS A 12 3.55 19.43 2.07
N LYS A 13 3.92 20.07 0.96
CA LYS A 13 3.31 19.84 -0.35
C LYS A 13 3.62 18.44 -0.88
N ASP A 14 4.86 17.99 -0.75
CA ASP A 14 5.27 16.65 -1.18
C ASP A 14 4.62 15.55 -0.34
N LEU A 15 4.55 15.74 0.98
CA LEU A 15 3.84 14.84 1.89
C LEU A 15 2.35 14.73 1.55
N LYS A 16 1.68 15.87 1.30
CA LYS A 16 0.27 15.88 0.85
C LYS A 16 0.08 15.14 -0.48
N ARG A 17 1.04 15.26 -1.40
CA ARG A 17 0.99 14.53 -2.68
C ARG A 17 1.12 13.02 -2.46
N VAL A 18 2.02 12.59 -1.59
CA VAL A 18 2.18 11.18 -1.21
C VAL A 18 0.90 10.62 -0.58
N LEU A 19 0.30 11.35 0.37
CA LEU A 19 -1.00 10.98 0.96
C LEU A 19 -2.09 10.78 -0.10
N SER A 20 -2.17 11.69 -1.08
CA SER A 20 -3.15 11.58 -2.17
C SER A 20 -2.90 10.36 -3.07
N LEU A 21 -1.63 9.98 -3.27
CA LEU A 21 -1.27 8.80 -4.05
C LEU A 21 -1.63 7.51 -3.31
N ILE A 22 -1.34 7.44 -2.00
CA ILE A 22 -1.74 6.29 -1.15
C ILE A 22 -3.25 6.08 -1.22
N ARG A 23 -4.04 7.13 -1.00
CA ARG A 23 -5.51 7.07 -1.08
C ARG A 23 -6.02 6.61 -2.44
N THR A 24 -5.32 6.99 -3.51
CA THR A 24 -5.67 6.54 -4.86
C THR A 24 -5.32 5.08 -5.06
N GLY A 25 -4.16 4.64 -4.57
CA GLY A 25 -3.75 3.24 -4.56
C GLY A 25 -4.71 2.35 -3.78
N GLN A 26 -5.13 2.77 -2.58
CA GLN A 26 -6.14 2.07 -1.79
C GLN A 26 -7.45 1.86 -2.58
N ARG A 27 -7.98 2.92 -3.22
CA ARG A 27 -9.18 2.80 -4.07
C ARG A 27 -9.00 1.84 -5.24
N TYR A 28 -7.83 1.86 -5.87
CA TYR A 28 -7.54 0.93 -6.97
C TYR A 28 -7.44 -0.51 -6.48
N LEU A 29 -6.85 -0.72 -5.31
CA LEU A 29 -6.79 -2.03 -4.69
C LEU A 29 -8.19 -2.54 -4.35
N ASP A 30 -9.06 -1.69 -3.79
CA ASP A 30 -10.46 -2.01 -3.48
C ASP A 30 -11.27 -2.32 -4.77
N ASP A 31 -10.92 -1.71 -5.91
CA ASP A 31 -11.47 -2.01 -7.23
C ASP A 31 -10.91 -3.33 -7.84
N GLY A 32 -10.00 -4.02 -7.15
CA GLY A 32 -9.32 -5.23 -7.63
C GLY A 32 -8.25 -4.97 -8.70
N LYS A 33 -7.77 -3.72 -8.83
CA LYS A 33 -6.72 -3.34 -9.79
C LYS A 33 -5.34 -3.58 -9.21
N VAL A 34 -4.39 -3.91 -10.08
CA VAL A 34 -2.98 -4.00 -9.72
C VAL A 34 -2.41 -2.59 -9.51
N VAL A 35 -1.75 -2.38 -8.38
CA VAL A 35 -1.13 -1.11 -8.00
C VAL A 35 0.38 -1.31 -7.88
N GLU A 36 1.16 -0.43 -8.51
CA GLU A 36 2.62 -0.45 -8.39
C GLU A 36 3.07 0.52 -7.30
N LEU A 37 3.77 0.01 -6.28
CA LEU A 37 4.10 0.74 -5.07
C LEU A 37 5.57 1.18 -4.97
N SER A 38 6.47 0.67 -5.82
CA SER A 38 7.90 0.98 -5.72
C SER A 38 8.21 2.48 -5.76
N ALA A 39 7.55 3.22 -6.65
CA ALA A 39 7.74 4.66 -6.76
C ALA A 39 7.23 5.43 -5.52
N LEU A 40 6.28 4.86 -4.78
CA LEU A 40 5.73 5.42 -3.56
C LEU A 40 6.67 5.17 -2.37
N GLU A 41 7.24 3.96 -2.28
CA GLU A 41 8.21 3.59 -1.24
C GLU A 41 9.41 4.53 -1.20
N HIS A 42 10.02 4.80 -2.36
CA HIS A 42 11.18 5.71 -2.46
C HIS A 42 10.83 7.12 -1.96
N ARG A 43 9.67 7.65 -2.36
CA ARG A 43 9.22 8.99 -1.94
C ARG A 43 8.94 9.06 -0.44
N ILE A 44 8.37 8.01 0.14
CA ILE A 44 8.14 7.94 1.59
C ILE A 44 9.46 7.87 2.33
N ALA A 45 10.43 7.08 1.85
CA ALA A 45 11.76 6.99 2.44
C ALA A 45 12.46 8.36 2.44
N ASP A 46 12.42 9.09 1.33
CA ASP A 46 12.98 10.44 1.22
C ASP A 46 12.32 11.43 2.21
N LEU A 47 10.99 11.37 2.35
CA LEU A 47 10.26 12.22 3.30
C LEU A 47 10.61 11.85 4.76
N CYS A 48 10.79 10.57 5.06
CA CYS A 48 11.23 10.12 6.37
C CYS A 48 12.64 10.61 6.72
N GLU A 49 13.58 10.58 5.76
CA GLU A 49 14.93 11.12 5.97
C GLU A 49 14.90 12.64 6.19
N GLN A 50 14.13 13.37 5.39
CA GLN A 50 13.96 14.81 5.56
C GLN A 50 13.35 15.14 6.93
N ALA A 51 12.33 14.40 7.37
CA ALA A 51 11.71 14.58 8.68
C ALA A 51 12.68 14.31 9.85
N ARG A 52 13.59 13.34 9.72
CA ARG A 52 14.65 13.08 10.70
C ARG A 52 15.62 14.25 10.83
N ALA A 53 15.91 14.95 9.74
CA ALA A 53 16.84 16.07 9.72
C ALA A 53 16.25 17.40 10.26
N MET A 54 14.93 17.47 10.48
CA MET A 54 14.26 18.68 10.97
C MET A 54 14.59 19.01 12.42
N ASP A 55 14.53 20.29 12.77
CA ASP A 55 14.58 20.75 14.16
C ASP A 55 13.26 20.45 14.91
N PRO A 56 13.22 20.56 16.26
CA PRO A 56 12.03 20.23 17.04
C PRO A 56 10.78 21.06 16.70
N GLU A 57 10.96 22.32 16.31
CA GLU A 57 9.86 23.25 16.02
C GLU A 57 9.20 22.88 14.68
N GLN A 58 10.02 22.61 13.66
CA GLN A 58 9.59 22.08 12.37
C GLN A 58 8.90 20.72 12.51
N ARG A 59 9.47 19.81 13.33
CA ARG A 59 8.86 18.50 13.61
C ARG A 59 7.48 18.62 14.23
N SER A 60 7.31 19.52 15.18
CA SER A 60 6.01 19.76 15.83
C SER A 60 4.95 20.20 14.82
N ASP A 61 5.32 21.11 13.92
CA ASP A 61 4.43 21.65 12.87
C ASP A 61 4.04 20.60 11.82
N ILE A 62 4.91 19.63 11.51
CA ILE A 62 4.59 18.56 10.53
C ILE A 62 4.06 17.28 11.16
N ALA A 63 4.13 17.12 12.49
CA ALA A 63 3.74 15.89 13.18
C ALA A 63 2.33 15.40 12.82
N PRO A 64 1.29 16.25 12.71
CA PRO A 64 -0.04 15.79 12.31
C PRO A 64 -0.08 15.17 10.90
N LEU A 65 0.74 15.69 9.96
CA LEU A 65 0.79 15.15 8.61
C LEU A 65 1.55 13.83 8.54
N LEU A 66 2.59 13.65 9.37
CA LEU A 66 3.30 12.38 9.51
C LEU A 66 2.43 11.31 10.17
N ALA A 67 1.63 11.70 11.18
CA ALA A 67 0.64 10.81 11.79
C ALA A 67 -0.38 10.33 10.75
N ALA A 68 -0.93 11.27 9.96
CA ALA A 68 -1.84 10.93 8.86
C ALA A 68 -1.19 9.99 7.83
N LEU A 69 0.11 10.15 7.54
CA LEU A 69 0.83 9.22 6.66
C LEU A 69 0.89 7.81 7.27
N GLY A 70 1.16 7.69 8.57
CA GLY A 70 1.11 6.41 9.28
C GLY A 70 -0.26 5.73 9.18
N ASP A 71 -1.34 6.48 9.42
CA ASP A 71 -2.71 5.97 9.35
C ASP A 71 -3.05 5.46 7.93
N GLU A 72 -2.71 6.23 6.90
CA GLU A 72 -2.96 5.85 5.50
C GLU A 72 -2.16 4.61 5.07
N LEU A 73 -0.91 4.48 5.56
CA LEU A 73 -0.09 3.30 5.29
C LEU A 73 -0.63 2.06 6.01
N GLY A 74 -1.07 2.19 7.27
CA GLY A 74 -1.70 1.08 8.00
C GLY A 74 -3.00 0.62 7.35
N GLN A 75 -3.80 1.55 6.82
CA GLN A 75 -5.00 1.21 6.05
C GLN A 75 -4.66 0.51 4.73
N LEU A 76 -3.64 1.00 4.01
CA LEU A 76 -3.18 0.35 2.77
C LEU A 76 -2.70 -1.08 3.04
N GLU A 77 -1.90 -1.29 4.09
CA GLU A 77 -1.44 -2.62 4.51
C GLU A 77 -2.62 -3.56 4.80
N THR A 78 -3.60 -3.07 5.57
CA THR A 78 -4.81 -3.85 5.91
C THR A 78 -5.57 -4.28 4.65
N ASN A 79 -5.73 -3.37 3.68
CA ASN A 79 -6.40 -3.69 2.42
C ASN A 79 -5.60 -4.71 1.60
N MET A 80 -4.28 -4.57 1.52
CA MET A 80 -3.41 -5.53 0.82
C MET A 80 -3.48 -6.93 1.44
N GLN A 81 -3.48 -7.05 2.76
CA GLN A 81 -3.62 -8.32 3.46
C GLN A 81 -4.97 -8.99 3.20
N LYS A 82 -6.04 -8.19 3.13
CA LYS A 82 -7.38 -8.66 2.78
C LYS A 82 -7.43 -9.19 1.34
N GLU A 83 -6.96 -8.41 0.37
CA GLU A 83 -6.93 -8.81 -1.04
C GLU A 83 -6.09 -10.08 -1.24
N TYR A 84 -4.93 -10.17 -0.59
CA TYR A 84 -4.11 -11.37 -0.61
C TYR A 84 -4.86 -12.61 -0.09
N SER A 85 -5.59 -12.46 1.02
CA SER A 85 -6.40 -13.53 1.61
C SER A 85 -7.55 -13.96 0.71
N ASP A 86 -8.20 -13.01 0.04
CA ASP A 86 -9.29 -13.29 -0.89
C ASP A 86 -8.79 -13.99 -2.16
N ILE A 87 -7.65 -13.56 -2.71
CA ILE A 87 -6.95 -14.24 -3.82
C ILE A 87 -6.60 -15.69 -3.42
N GLN A 88 -6.05 -15.91 -2.23
CA GLN A 88 -5.75 -17.26 -1.74
C GLN A 88 -7.02 -18.14 -1.65
N ARG A 89 -8.14 -17.57 -1.18
CA ARG A 89 -9.42 -18.28 -1.08
C ARG A 89 -9.95 -18.66 -2.47
N GLN A 90 -9.87 -17.74 -3.44
CA GLN A 90 -10.28 -17.99 -4.82
C GLN A 90 -9.45 -19.09 -5.49
N LEU A 91 -8.12 -19.04 -5.34
CA LEU A 91 -7.21 -20.06 -5.88
C LEU A 91 -7.51 -21.46 -5.33
N ARG A 92 -7.82 -21.57 -4.03
CA ARG A 92 -8.25 -22.85 -3.43
C ARG A 92 -9.56 -23.35 -4.03
N GLY A 93 -10.54 -22.46 -4.25
CA GLY A 93 -11.81 -22.81 -4.91
C GLY A 93 -11.63 -23.35 -6.32
N ILE A 94 -10.74 -22.75 -7.12
CA ILE A 94 -10.40 -23.23 -8.47
C ILE A 94 -9.80 -24.64 -8.40
N SER A 95 -8.85 -24.88 -7.48
CA SER A 95 -8.25 -26.20 -7.28
C SER A 95 -9.30 -27.26 -6.92
N ASN A 96 -10.22 -26.94 -6.00
CA ASN A 96 -11.30 -27.85 -5.60
C ASN A 96 -12.25 -28.17 -6.76
N THR A 97 -12.55 -27.17 -7.60
CA THR A 97 -13.42 -27.34 -8.78
C THR A 97 -12.77 -28.27 -9.81
N ALA A 98 -11.47 -28.12 -10.04
CA ALA A 98 -10.70 -29.01 -10.92
C ALA A 98 -10.66 -30.45 -10.36
N GLN A 99 -10.45 -30.62 -9.05
CA GLN A 99 -10.50 -31.93 -8.39
C GLN A 99 -11.85 -32.61 -8.54
N ALA A 100 -12.95 -31.89 -8.28
CA ALA A 100 -14.31 -32.43 -8.41
C ALA A 100 -14.61 -32.84 -9.86
N THR A 101 -14.24 -31.99 -10.84
CA THR A 101 -14.42 -32.28 -12.26
C THR A 101 -13.67 -33.55 -12.68
N ASN A 102 -12.42 -33.70 -12.23
CA ASN A 102 -11.62 -34.90 -12.48
C ASN A 102 -12.21 -36.15 -11.83
N ALA A 103 -12.71 -36.04 -10.60
CA ALA A 103 -13.36 -37.16 -9.90
C ALA A 103 -14.62 -37.63 -10.63
N TYR A 104 -15.47 -36.70 -11.10
CA TYR A 104 -16.65 -37.04 -11.90
C TYR A 104 -16.27 -37.68 -13.24
N ALA A 105 -15.26 -37.16 -13.93
CA ALA A 105 -14.77 -37.73 -15.18
C ALA A 105 -14.21 -39.15 -15.00
N GLN A 106 -13.54 -39.43 -13.88
CA GLN A 106 -13.07 -40.78 -13.56
C GLN A 106 -14.22 -41.73 -13.22
N ALA A 107 -15.17 -41.31 -12.38
CA ALA A 107 -16.34 -42.12 -12.03
C ALA A 107 -17.22 -42.46 -13.25
N ALA A 108 -17.25 -41.59 -14.26
CA ALA A 108 -17.97 -41.85 -15.51
C ALA A 108 -17.26 -42.85 -16.44
N ARG A 109 -15.95 -43.10 -16.28
CA ARG A 109 -15.17 -44.05 -17.09
C ARG A 109 -15.07 -45.44 -16.48
N THR A 110 -15.30 -45.56 -15.18
CA THR A 110 -15.24 -46.82 -14.43
C THR A 110 -16.60 -47.49 -14.24
N LYS A 111 -17.67 -46.90 -14.81
CA LYS A 111 -18.98 -47.53 -15.05
C LYS A 111 -19.09 -47.98 -16.50
#